data_AF-C7NPJ8-F1
#
_entry.id   AF-C7NPJ8-F1
#
_cell.length_a   1.000
_cell.length_b   1.000
_cell.length_c   1.000
_cell.angle_alpha   90.00
_cell.angle_beta   90.00
_cell.angle_gamma   90.00
#
_symmetry.space_group_name_H-M   'P 1'
#
loop_
_entity.id
_entity.type
_entity.pdbx_description
1 polymer ?
#
loop_
_entity_poly.entity_id
_entity_poly.type
_entity_poly.pdbx_seq_one_letter_code
_entity_poly.pdbx_strand_id
1 'polypeptide(L)' 'MEDEAWRSIDVIHNNKGEPHVLQQKVKVFTAGVTEESSGYTKPTVDHRLVPLAEVTK' A
#
# COMPACT_ATOMS: atom_id res chain seq x y z
N MET A 1 6.86 14.82 -1.54
CA MET A 1 5.63 14.38 -0.85
C MET A 1 5.68 12.86 -0.88
N GLU A 2 6.29 12.26 0.13
CA GLU A 2 6.47 10.80 0.23
C GLU A 2 5.12 10.21 0.67
N ASP A 3 4.31 9.76 -0.28
CA ASP A 3 3.00 9.16 -0.01
C ASP A 3 3.20 7.72 0.50
N GLU A 4 3.75 7.59 1.70
CA GLU A 4 4.02 6.31 2.36
C GLU A 4 2.84 5.84 3.24
N ALA A 5 1.61 6.11 2.82
CA ALA A 5 0.40 5.74 3.56
C ALA A 5 -0.20 4.42 3.07
N TRP A 6 -0.78 3.65 3.99
CA TRP A 6 -1.60 2.50 3.64
C TRP A 6 -2.92 2.99 3.05
N ARG A 7 -3.28 2.49 1.87
CA ARG A 7 -4.56 2.79 1.22
C ARG A 7 -5.42 1.54 1.16
N SER A 8 -6.67 1.68 1.57
CA SER A 8 -7.70 0.64 1.40
C SER A 8 -8.08 0.55 -0.07
N ILE A 9 -7.94 -0.63 -0.67
CA ILE A 9 -8.21 -0.86 -2.09
C ILE A 9 -9.39 -1.80 -2.31
N ASP A 10 -9.60 -2.78 -1.43
CA ASP A 10 -10.68 -3.76 -1.60
C ASP A 10 -11.18 -4.30 -0.26
N VAL A 11 -12.34 -4.98 -0.29
CA VAL A 11 -12.92 -5.67 0.87
C VAL A 11 -13.10 -7.15 0.51
N ILE A 12 -12.27 -7.98 1.12
CA ILE A 12 -12.19 -9.41 0.86
C ILE A 12 -12.79 -10.18 2.04
N HIS A 13 -13.60 -11.19 1.76
CA HIS A 13 -14.12 -12.08 2.78
C HIS A 13 -13.20 -13.30 2.90
N ASN A 14 -12.83 -13.65 4.13
CA ASN A 14 -12.04 -14.87 4.36
C ASN A 14 -12.92 -16.13 4.15
N ASN A 15 -12.32 -17.32 4.22
CA ASN A 15 -13.06 -18.60 4.09
C ASN A 15 -14.16 -18.84 5.15
N LYS A 16 -14.21 -18.01 6.19
CA LYS A 16 -15.24 -18.02 7.24
C LYS A 16 -16.30 -16.93 7.04
N GLY A 17 -16.21 -16.15 5.96
CA GLY A 17 -17.12 -15.04 5.66
C GLY A 17 -16.82 -13.74 6.42
N GLU A 18 -15.71 -13.65 7.16
CA GLU A 18 -15.37 -12.45 7.92
C GLU A 18 -14.77 -11.37 7.00
N PRO A 19 -15.28 -10.14 7.02
CA PRO A 19 -14.84 -9.07 6.14
C PRO A 19 -13.47 -8.53 6.56
N HIS A 20 -12.55 -8.48 5.61
CA HIS A 20 -11.22 -7.91 5.75
C HIS A 20 -11.00 -6.84 4.68
N VAL A 21 -10.33 -5.75 5.04
CA VAL A 21 -9.91 -4.71 4.11
C VAL A 21 -8.53 -5.07 3.59
N LEU A 22 -8.40 -5.18 2.27
CA LEU A 22 -7.11 -5.22 1.61
C LEU A 22 -6.55 -3.80 1.59
N GLN A 23 -5.38 -3.64 2.22
CA GLN A 23 -4.63 -2.41 2.17
C GLN A 23 -3.32 -2.62 1.42
N GLN A 24 -2.99 -1.64 0.60
CA GLN A 24 -1.71 -1.61 -0.13
C GLN A 24 -0.97 -0.34 0.23
N LYS A 25 0.35 -0.50 0.41
CA LYS A 25 1.27 0.61 0.58
C LYS A 25 2.25 0.57 -0.58
N VAL A 26 2.32 1.68 -1.32
CA VAL A 26 3.28 1.86 -2.42
C VAL A 26 4.37 2.79 -1.92
N LYS A 27 5.61 2.34 -1.90
CA LYS A 27 6.76 3.21 -1.62
C LYS A 27 7.45 3.56 -2.94
N VAL A 28 7.45 4.86 -3.24
CA VAL A 28 8.19 5.42 -4.38
C VAL A 28 9.34 6.23 -3.82
N PHE A 29 10.56 5.78 -4.06
CA PHE A 29 11.76 6.52 -3.68
C PHE A 29 12.09 7.50 -4.79
N THR A 30 11.69 8.77 -4.62
CA THR A 30 12.17 9.87 -5.47
C THR A 30 13.48 10.40 -4.89
N ALA A 31 14.53 9.58 -4.90
CA ALA A 31 15.86 10.04 -4.54
C ALA A 31 16.40 10.92 -5.68
N GLY A 32 16.40 12.23 -5.45
CA GLY A 32 17.24 13.21 -6.14
C GLY A 32 17.06 13.34 -7.66
N VAL A 33 16.34 14.36 -8.09
CA VAL A 33 16.48 14.92 -9.45
C VAL A 33 17.89 15.51 -9.56
N THR A 34 18.85 14.71 -10.02
CA THR A 34 20.10 15.20 -10.61
C THR A 34 20.32 14.46 -11.92
N GLU A 35 20.62 15.24 -12.95
CA GLU A 35 20.34 15.09 -14.39
C GLU A 35 20.96 13.89 -15.14
N GLU A 36 21.56 12.90 -14.48
CA GLU A 36 22.45 11.93 -15.15
C GLU A 36 22.16 10.45 -14.87
N SER A 37 21.02 10.11 -14.28
CA SER A 37 20.60 8.71 -14.22
C SER A 37 19.10 8.59 -14.25
N SER A 38 18.60 7.95 -15.31
CA SER A 38 17.26 7.35 -15.40
C SER A 38 17.12 6.21 -14.38
N GLY A 39 17.29 6.52 -13.09
CA GLY A 39 17.15 5.62 -11.96
C GLY A 39 15.67 5.43 -11.67
N TYR A 40 15.00 4.68 -12.55
CA TYR A 40 13.65 4.17 -12.31
C TYR A 40 13.71 3.25 -11.10
N THR A 41 13.64 3.82 -9.90
CA THR A 41 13.71 3.06 -8.67
C THR A 41 12.44 2.22 -8.59
N LYS A 42 12.61 0.90 -8.53
CA LYS A 42 11.50 -0.05 -8.56
C LYS A 42 10.52 0.29 -7.43
N PRO A 43 9.24 0.57 -7.72
CA PRO A 43 8.26 0.79 -6.67
C PRO A 43 8.17 -0.48 -5.83
N THR A 44 8.26 -0.33 -4.51
CA THR A 44 8.01 -1.44 -3.59
C THR A 44 6.54 -1.42 -3.20
N VAL A 45 5.87 -2.55 -3.35
CA VAL A 45 4.47 -2.73 -3.01
C VAL A 45 4.37 -3.71 -1.86
N ASP A 46 3.76 -3.27 -0.77
CA ASP A 46 3.40 -4.08 0.38
C ASP A 46 1.88 -4.24 0.45
N HIS A 47 1.42 -5.43 0.81
CA HIS A 47 0.00 -5.73 1.00
C HIS A 47 -0.23 -6.24 2.42
N ARG A 48 -1.34 -5.84 3.02
CA ARG A 48 -1.84 -6.42 4.27
C ARG A 48 -3.36 -6.55 4.23
N LEU A 49 -3.86 -7.56 4.93
CA LEU A 49 -5.28 -7.71 5.22
C LEU A 49 -5.53 -7.25 6.64
N VAL A 50 -6.49 -6.36 6.83
CA VAL A 50 -6.89 -5.84 8.14
C VAL A 50 -8.35 -6.20 8.37
N PRO A 51 -8.75 -6.75 9.52
CA PRO A 51 -10.15 -6.99 9.83
C PRO A 51 -10.94 -5.68 9.73
N LEU A 52 -12.12 -5.71 9.09
CA LEU A 52 -12.94 -4.51 8.89
C LEU A 52 -13.26 -3.82 10.24
N ALA A 53 -13.44 -4.60 11.30
CA ALA A 53 -13.70 -4.13 12.65
C ALA A 53 -12.60 -3.21 13.23
N GLU A 54 -11.35 -3.32 12.75
CA GLU A 54 -10.24 -2.47 13.19
C GLU A 54 -10.15 -1.15 12.43
N VAL A 55 -10.77 -1.07 11.24
CA VAL A 55 -10.72 0.11 10.35
C VAL A 55 -11.87 1.08 10.63
N THR A 56 -12.99 0.59 11.15
CA THR A 56 -14.22 1.37 11.42
C THR A 56 -14.32 1.91 12.86
N LYS A 57 -13.22 1.93 13.63
CA LYS A 57 -13.21 2.43 15.01
C LYS A 57 -13.09 3.95 15.09
#